data_AF-A0A261BWH7-F1
#
_entry.id   AF-A0A261BWH7-F1
#
_cell.length_a   1.000
_cell.length_b   1.000
_cell.length_c   1.000
_cell.angle_alpha   90.00
_cell.angle_beta   90.00
_cell.angle_gamma   90.00
#
_symmetry.space_group_name_H-M   'P 1'
#
loop_
_entity.id
_entity.type
_entity.pdbx_description
1 polymer ?
#
loop_
_entity_poly.entity_id
_entity_poly.type
_entity_poly.pdbx_seq_one_letter_code
_entity_poly.pdbx_strand_id
1 'polypeptide(L)'
;MFQKPSSSIPSTSYQPSRQVHLWTCSDVHLWLNTIGFYGFLEKFKLIDGDLLLQMTQEDIEKDMKNIHQKRFLRELNSLKISADYSSLDPSHVHVFLKSIDPQLCLYTYSMLKNGITLDILTASPNADDLMDTCGIKSKVHRLQLTTTLRKLWPEPHKVIPKIRLDFFISYRQDTGAELASLIKMHLELRGYRVRMDIDKNGERDISESLLRDVQAARNFLLVISPDNPYSKDIPSHTQLHKELRTAIQNEKNIVAVYHKDFEETRDTLCLLPYDKQYLRVNWVHDYQDACVQRIIKYMYK
;
A
#
# COMPACT_ATOMS: atom_id res chain seq x y z
N MET A 1 30.15 -65.72 41.51
CA MET A 1 28.95 -64.91 41.17
C MET A 1 29.43 -63.48 40.95
N PHE A 2 29.73 -63.11 39.71
CA PHE A 2 30.17 -61.75 39.38
C PHE A 2 28.95 -60.89 39.05
N GLN A 3 28.72 -59.85 39.86
CA GLN A 3 27.69 -58.83 39.63
C GLN A 3 27.99 -58.09 38.33
N LYS A 4 27.01 -58.06 37.41
CA LYS A 4 27.01 -57.15 36.26
C LYS A 4 26.74 -55.73 36.77
N PRO A 5 27.53 -54.72 36.38
CA PRO A 5 27.18 -53.34 36.64
C PRO A 5 25.99 -52.94 35.77
N SER A 6 24.91 -52.49 36.42
CA SER A 6 23.75 -51.86 35.80
C SER A 6 24.14 -50.48 35.29
N SER A 7 24.58 -50.40 34.03
CA SER A 7 24.67 -49.14 33.30
C SER A 7 23.26 -48.69 32.92
N SER A 8 22.60 -47.94 33.80
CA SER A 8 21.44 -47.15 33.45
C SER A 8 21.89 -46.04 32.50
N ILE A 9 21.79 -46.29 31.19
CA ILE A 9 21.87 -45.25 30.16
C ILE A 9 20.62 -44.38 30.34
N PRO A 10 20.73 -43.08 30.65
CA PRO A 10 19.58 -42.20 30.55
C PRO A 10 19.30 -42.01 29.06
N SER A 11 18.28 -42.69 28.55
CA SER A 11 17.72 -42.43 27.22
C SER A 11 16.90 -41.13 27.27
N THR A 12 17.57 -39.99 27.45
CA THR A 12 17.01 -38.70 27.09
C THR A 12 17.19 -38.56 25.59
N SER A 13 16.16 -38.86 24.81
CA SER A 13 16.13 -38.55 23.38
C SER A 13 16.20 -37.03 23.23
N TYR A 14 17.41 -36.48 23.07
CA TYR A 14 17.59 -35.08 22.78
C TYR A 14 16.78 -34.75 21.52
N GLN A 15 15.87 -33.78 21.63
CA GLN A 15 15.12 -33.24 20.50
C GLN A 15 15.64 -31.83 20.23
N PRO A 16 16.00 -31.51 18.98
CA PRO A 16 16.49 -30.19 18.66
C PRO A 16 15.38 -29.15 18.88
N SER A 17 15.78 -27.90 19.15
CA SER A 17 14.86 -26.79 19.39
C SER A 17 13.84 -26.64 18.25
N ARG A 18 12.65 -26.09 18.55
CA ARG A 18 11.71 -25.70 17.47
C ARG A 18 12.20 -24.49 16.67
N GLN A 19 13.11 -23.72 17.23
CA GLN A 19 13.75 -22.57 16.58
C GLN A 19 14.90 -23.04 15.70
N VAL A 20 14.56 -23.46 14.47
CA VAL A 20 15.50 -24.07 13.53
C VAL A 20 16.67 -23.16 13.18
N HIS A 21 16.49 -21.85 13.15
CA HIS A 21 17.55 -20.87 12.88
C HIS A 21 18.68 -20.87 13.92
N LEU A 22 18.46 -21.45 15.11
CA LEU A 22 19.48 -21.62 16.16
C LEU A 22 20.17 -22.98 16.13
N TRP A 23 19.82 -23.85 15.18
CA TRP A 23 20.39 -25.20 15.10
C TRP A 23 21.87 -25.16 14.76
N THR A 24 22.64 -25.97 15.48
CA THR A 24 24.02 -26.29 15.15
C THR A 24 24.09 -27.34 14.03
N CYS A 25 25.28 -27.57 13.46
CA CYS A 25 25.49 -28.67 12.51
C CYS A 25 25.07 -30.04 13.10
N SER A 26 25.25 -30.23 14.42
CA SER A 26 24.84 -31.46 15.11
C SER A 26 23.32 -31.62 15.18
N ASP A 27 22.57 -30.53 15.37
CA ASP A 27 21.11 -30.55 15.36
C ASP A 27 20.56 -30.89 13.97
N VAL A 28 21.18 -30.35 12.92
CA VAL A 28 20.87 -30.69 11.52
C VAL A 28 21.11 -32.17 11.25
N HIS A 29 22.24 -32.72 11.72
CA HIS A 29 22.54 -34.16 11.59
C HIS A 29 21.52 -35.04 12.30
N LEU A 30 21.08 -34.62 13.49
CA LEU A 30 20.04 -35.32 14.22
C LEU A 30 18.72 -35.31 13.45
N TRP A 31 18.31 -34.16 12.91
CA TRP A 31 17.12 -34.06 12.07
C TRP A 31 17.22 -34.96 10.83
N LEU A 32 18.36 -34.96 10.11
CA LEU A 32 18.60 -35.85 8.97
C LEU A 32 18.43 -37.33 9.34
N ASN A 33 18.89 -37.73 10.52
CA ASN A 33 18.67 -39.08 11.03
C ASN A 33 17.18 -39.38 11.26
N THR A 34 16.42 -38.43 11.83
CA THR A 34 14.98 -38.62 12.06
C THR A 34 14.18 -38.81 10.76
N ILE A 35 14.58 -38.14 9.68
CA ILE A 35 13.90 -38.27 8.38
C ILE A 35 14.44 -39.42 7.51
N GLY A 36 15.42 -40.18 8.01
CA GLY A 36 16.01 -41.34 7.34
C GLY A 36 17.03 -41.01 6.25
N PHE A 37 17.77 -39.90 6.39
CA PHE A 37 18.78 -39.41 5.44
C PHE A 37 20.23 -39.62 5.95
N TYR A 38 20.46 -40.64 6.78
CA TYR A 38 21.77 -40.98 7.36
C TYR A 38 22.89 -41.20 6.32
N GLY A 39 22.56 -41.68 5.12
CA GLY A 39 23.53 -41.86 4.03
C GLY A 39 24.09 -40.56 3.43
N PHE A 40 23.55 -39.41 3.82
CA PHE A 40 23.95 -38.10 3.30
C PHE A 40 24.63 -37.21 4.36
N LEU A 41 24.84 -37.68 5.59
CA LEU A 41 25.34 -36.86 6.71
C LEU A 41 26.64 -36.11 6.40
N GLU A 42 27.61 -36.77 5.74
CA GLU A 42 28.89 -36.13 5.37
C GLU A 42 28.70 -34.91 4.47
N LYS A 43 27.68 -34.91 3.61
CA LYS A 43 27.38 -33.79 2.71
C LYS A 43 26.80 -32.58 3.44
N PHE A 44 26.13 -32.83 4.57
CA PHE A 44 25.52 -31.80 5.41
C PHE A 44 26.38 -31.47 6.64
N LYS A 45 27.65 -31.89 6.68
CA LYS A 45 28.56 -31.73 7.83
C LYS A 45 28.79 -30.29 8.26
N LEU A 46 28.73 -29.35 7.31
CA LEU A 46 28.97 -27.91 7.54
C LEU A 46 27.69 -27.08 7.42
N ILE A 47 26.51 -27.73 7.43
CA ILE A 47 25.22 -27.06 7.28
C ILE A 47 24.58 -26.94 8.66
N ASP A 48 24.43 -25.69 9.12
CA ASP A 48 23.69 -25.34 10.32
C ASP A 48 22.23 -24.98 10.01
N GLY A 49 21.49 -24.53 11.02
CA GLY A 49 20.08 -24.16 10.90
C GLY A 49 19.81 -23.01 9.94
N ASP A 50 20.64 -21.96 9.97
CA ASP A 50 20.50 -20.81 9.06
C ASP A 50 20.67 -21.25 7.61
N LEU A 51 21.75 -21.99 7.32
CA LEU A 51 22.03 -22.49 5.97
C LEU A 51 20.94 -23.47 5.51
N LEU A 52 20.49 -24.38 6.37
CA LEU A 52 19.42 -25.34 6.05
C LEU A 52 18.12 -24.64 5.63
N LEU A 53 17.73 -23.58 6.33
CA LEU A 53 16.51 -22.82 6.02
C LEU A 53 16.61 -22.03 4.70
N GLN A 54 17.82 -21.71 4.24
CA GLN A 54 18.07 -21.03 2.97
C GLN A 54 18.19 -21.98 1.77
N MET A 55 18.42 -23.27 2.01
CA MET A 55 18.60 -24.23 0.91
C MET A 55 17.42 -24.20 -0.06
N THR A 56 17.76 -24.11 -1.34
CA THR A 56 16.87 -24.18 -2.49
C THR A 56 16.98 -25.55 -3.16
N GLN A 57 16.12 -25.80 -4.15
CA GLN A 57 16.22 -27.00 -4.98
C GLN A 57 17.54 -27.06 -5.77
N GLU A 58 18.14 -25.91 -6.08
CA GLU A 58 19.37 -25.82 -6.88
C GLU A 58 20.61 -26.18 -6.04
N ASP A 59 20.55 -25.96 -4.73
CA ASP A 59 21.64 -26.29 -3.78
C ASP A 59 21.72 -27.78 -3.45
N ILE A 60 20.66 -28.54 -3.76
CA ILE A 60 20.63 -29.98 -3.53
C ILE A 60 21.37 -30.66 -4.68
N GLU A 61 22.53 -31.25 -4.35
CA GLU A 61 23.46 -31.87 -5.29
C GLU A 61 22.82 -32.64 -6.45
N LYS A 62 23.43 -32.49 -7.64
CA LYS A 62 23.17 -33.30 -8.83
C LYS A 62 23.38 -34.80 -8.62
N ASP A 63 24.12 -35.19 -7.59
CA ASP A 63 24.49 -36.58 -7.29
C ASP A 63 23.43 -37.34 -6.47
N MET A 64 22.38 -36.66 -6.02
CA MET A 64 21.21 -37.32 -5.44
C MET A 64 20.23 -37.76 -6.52
N LYS A 65 19.74 -39.01 -6.46
CA LYS A 65 18.64 -39.43 -7.33
C LYS A 65 17.42 -38.53 -7.11
N ASN A 66 16.70 -38.22 -8.18
CA ASN A 66 15.52 -37.32 -8.18
C ASN A 66 14.49 -37.65 -7.06
N ILE A 67 14.27 -38.93 -6.78
CA ILE A 67 13.35 -39.38 -5.72
C ILE A 67 13.81 -38.95 -4.32
N HIS A 68 15.11 -39.01 -4.04
CA HIS A 68 15.68 -38.60 -2.75
C HIS A 68 15.65 -37.07 -2.61
N GLN A 69 15.91 -36.34 -3.69
CA GLN A 69 15.80 -34.87 -3.72
C GLN A 69 14.36 -34.44 -3.39
N LYS A 70 13.35 -35.03 -4.06
CA LYS A 70 11.93 -34.73 -3.81
C LYS A 70 11.50 -35.07 -2.38
N ARG A 71 11.94 -36.22 -1.86
CA ARG A 71 11.65 -36.60 -0.47
C ARG A 71 12.30 -35.62 0.50
N PHE A 72 13.57 -35.28 0.31
CA PHE A 72 14.28 -34.33 1.16
C PHE A 72 13.58 -32.96 1.16
N LEU A 73 13.26 -32.42 -0.02
CA LEU A 73 12.55 -31.16 -0.16
C LEU A 73 11.19 -31.17 0.55
N ARG A 74 10.46 -32.29 0.51
CA ARG A 74 9.19 -32.42 1.23
C ARG A 74 9.39 -32.34 2.75
N GLU A 75 10.40 -33.02 3.28
CA GLU A 75 10.71 -32.98 4.72
C GLU A 75 11.23 -31.58 5.13
N LEU A 76 12.10 -30.97 4.31
CA LEU A 76 12.59 -29.61 4.53
C LEU A 76 11.46 -28.57 4.50
N ASN A 77 10.53 -28.69 3.55
CA ASN A 77 9.35 -27.83 3.47
C ASN A 77 8.48 -27.98 4.72
N SER A 78 8.29 -29.21 5.20
CA SER A 78 7.55 -29.47 6.43
C SER A 78 8.24 -28.85 7.66
N LEU A 79 9.58 -28.91 7.70
CA LEU A 79 10.37 -28.24 8.73
C LEU A 79 10.21 -26.71 8.66
N LYS A 80 10.35 -26.10 7.49
CA LYS A 80 10.19 -24.64 7.29
C LYS A 80 8.81 -24.13 7.72
N ILE A 81 7.75 -24.88 7.42
CA ILE A 81 6.36 -24.51 7.78
C ILE A 81 6.12 -24.62 9.29
N SER A 82 6.74 -25.58 9.96
CA SER A 82 6.51 -25.88 11.39
C SER A 82 7.51 -25.24 12.35
N ALA A 83 8.60 -24.68 11.83
CA ALA A 83 9.62 -24.00 12.61
C ALA A 83 9.06 -22.80 13.39
N ASP A 84 9.63 -22.58 14.58
CA ASP A 84 9.34 -21.41 15.40
C ASP A 84 10.27 -20.24 15.01
N TYR A 85 9.65 -19.12 14.64
CA TYR A 85 10.32 -17.88 14.24
C TYR A 85 10.08 -16.73 15.24
N SER A 86 9.51 -16.99 16.42
CA SER A 86 9.08 -15.94 17.36
C SER A 86 10.19 -14.97 17.79
N SER A 87 11.45 -15.43 17.83
CA SER A 87 12.63 -14.60 18.14
C SER A 87 13.03 -13.65 16.99
N LEU A 88 12.65 -13.96 15.75
CA LEU A 88 12.98 -13.20 14.55
C LEU A 88 11.78 -12.42 13.98
N ASP A 89 10.56 -12.76 14.41
CA ASP A 89 9.30 -12.25 13.84
C ASP A 89 8.46 -11.44 14.84
N PRO A 90 8.92 -10.25 15.25
CA PRO A 90 8.13 -9.36 16.10
C PRO A 90 6.88 -8.82 15.39
N SER A 91 6.87 -8.83 14.04
CA SER A 91 5.76 -8.34 13.21
C SER A 91 4.67 -9.39 12.97
N HIS A 92 4.87 -10.63 13.42
CA HIS A 92 3.96 -11.75 13.21
C HIS A 92 3.67 -12.08 11.73
N VAL A 93 4.66 -11.91 10.85
CA VAL A 93 4.58 -12.26 9.43
C VAL A 93 4.27 -13.74 9.22
N HIS A 94 4.81 -14.63 10.07
CA HIS A 94 4.56 -16.06 10.00
C HIS A 94 3.08 -16.39 10.22
N VAL A 95 2.48 -15.80 11.26
CA VAL A 95 1.07 -15.99 11.60
C VAL A 95 0.18 -15.46 10.49
N PHE A 96 0.54 -14.31 9.92
CA PHE A 96 -0.16 -13.73 8.78
C PHE A 96 -0.14 -14.66 7.56
N LEU A 97 1.03 -15.15 7.14
CA LEU A 97 1.15 -16.07 5.99
C LEU A 97 0.34 -17.34 6.23
N LYS A 98 0.43 -17.91 7.44
CA LYS A 98 -0.33 -19.09 7.83
C LYS A 98 -1.84 -18.90 7.75
N SER A 99 -2.34 -17.68 8.01
CA SER A 99 -3.77 -17.35 7.93
C SER A 99 -4.30 -17.32 6.49
N ILE A 100 -3.41 -17.10 5.51
CA ILE A 100 -3.75 -17.12 4.07
C ILE A 100 -3.69 -18.55 3.54
N ASP A 101 -2.53 -19.17 3.71
CA ASP A 101 -2.25 -20.55 3.29
C ASP A 101 -1.02 -21.05 4.07
N PRO A 102 -1.09 -22.18 4.79
CA PRO A 102 0.05 -22.75 5.49
C PRO A 102 1.30 -22.96 4.61
N GLN A 103 1.14 -23.17 3.29
CA GLN A 103 2.26 -23.31 2.35
C GLN A 103 3.05 -22.01 2.17
N LEU A 104 2.46 -20.85 2.45
CA LEU A 104 3.17 -19.57 2.39
C LEU A 104 4.23 -19.44 3.51
N CYS A 105 4.11 -20.21 4.60
CA CYS A 105 5.12 -20.23 5.66
C CYS A 105 6.50 -20.74 5.19
N LEU A 106 6.58 -21.37 4.02
CA LEU A 106 7.87 -21.72 3.38
C LEU A 106 8.77 -20.51 3.17
N TYR A 107 8.18 -19.32 3.05
CA TYR A 107 8.87 -18.08 2.75
C TYR A 107 9.17 -17.24 3.99
N THR A 108 8.67 -17.63 5.18
CA THR A 108 8.83 -16.85 6.41
C THR A 108 10.29 -16.51 6.70
N TYR A 109 11.18 -17.51 6.67
CA TYR A 109 12.59 -17.26 6.98
C TYR A 109 13.25 -16.32 5.97
N SER A 110 12.96 -16.50 4.68
CA SER A 110 13.46 -15.65 3.60
C SER A 110 12.98 -14.20 3.76
N MET A 111 11.70 -14.00 4.09
CA MET A 111 11.14 -12.67 4.36
C MET A 111 11.87 -12.00 5.52
N LEU A 112 11.96 -12.68 6.67
CA LEU A 112 12.58 -12.11 7.87
C LEU A 112 14.07 -11.82 7.66
N LYS A 113 14.80 -12.70 6.96
CA LYS A 113 16.22 -12.50 6.64
C LYS A 113 16.46 -11.29 5.72
N ASN A 114 15.52 -11.01 4.83
CA ASN A 114 15.54 -9.82 3.97
C ASN A 114 14.93 -8.57 4.65
N GLY A 115 14.61 -8.64 5.95
CA GLY A 115 14.02 -7.53 6.69
C GLY A 115 12.58 -7.20 6.30
N ILE A 116 11.88 -8.12 5.61
CA ILE A 116 10.50 -7.95 5.17
C ILE A 116 9.57 -8.30 6.33
N THR A 117 9.10 -7.27 7.03
CA THR A 117 8.11 -7.36 8.10
C THR A 117 6.68 -7.27 7.57
N LEU A 118 5.70 -7.59 8.41
CA LEU A 118 4.28 -7.41 8.07
C LEU A 118 3.95 -5.96 7.70
N ASP A 119 4.57 -4.98 8.37
CA ASP A 119 4.38 -3.56 8.07
C ASP A 119 4.86 -3.22 6.66
N ILE A 120 6.01 -3.74 6.23
CA ILE A 120 6.57 -3.50 4.89
C ILE A 120 5.70 -4.19 3.83
N LEU A 121 5.25 -5.43 4.08
CA LEU A 121 4.34 -6.15 3.18
C LEU A 121 3.01 -5.43 2.98
N THR A 122 2.47 -4.83 4.05
CA THR A 122 1.18 -4.14 4.01
C THR A 122 1.28 -2.69 3.56
N ALA A 123 2.47 -2.08 3.61
CA ALA A 123 2.72 -0.70 3.17
C ALA A 123 3.18 -0.56 1.72
N SER A 124 3.53 -1.66 1.03
CA SER A 124 3.84 -1.61 -0.41
C SER A 124 2.63 -1.99 -1.27
N PRO A 125 2.13 -1.08 -2.14
CA PRO A 125 1.06 -1.40 -3.09
C PRO A 125 1.56 -2.31 -4.23
N ASN A 126 2.88 -2.36 -4.47
CA ASN A 126 3.53 -3.27 -5.38
C ASN A 126 4.38 -4.28 -4.60
N ALA A 127 3.77 -5.42 -4.25
CA ALA A 127 4.45 -6.47 -3.51
C ALA A 127 5.26 -7.43 -4.41
N ASP A 128 5.18 -7.31 -5.75
CA ASP A 128 5.83 -8.26 -6.66
C ASP A 128 7.37 -8.24 -6.54
N ASP A 129 7.98 -7.06 -6.41
CA ASP A 129 9.44 -6.91 -6.24
C ASP A 129 9.92 -7.50 -4.89
N LEU A 130 9.08 -7.37 -3.84
CA LEU A 130 9.35 -7.98 -2.53
C LEU A 130 9.25 -9.51 -2.61
N MET A 131 8.28 -10.03 -3.36
CA MET A 131 8.10 -11.46 -3.57
C MET A 131 9.25 -12.08 -4.38
N ASP A 132 9.81 -11.33 -5.34
CA ASP A 132 11.04 -11.71 -6.06
C ASP A 132 12.23 -11.81 -5.12
N THR A 133 12.42 -10.81 -4.27
CA THR A 133 13.50 -10.78 -3.26
C THR A 133 13.40 -11.98 -2.30
N CYS A 134 12.18 -12.41 -1.97
CA CYS A 134 11.94 -13.59 -1.13
C CYS A 134 12.08 -14.94 -1.83
N GLY A 135 12.26 -14.97 -3.16
CA GLY A 135 12.34 -16.19 -3.95
C GLY A 135 11.00 -16.90 -4.17
N ILE A 136 9.87 -16.20 -4.09
CA ILE A 136 8.53 -16.81 -4.24
C ILE A 136 8.27 -17.09 -5.73
N LYS A 137 8.76 -18.20 -6.31
CA LYS A 137 8.57 -18.47 -7.76
C LYS A 137 7.13 -18.89 -8.14
N SER A 138 6.32 -19.39 -7.19
CA SER A 138 4.98 -19.91 -7.45
C SER A 138 3.97 -18.81 -7.78
N LYS A 139 3.43 -18.82 -9.01
CA LYS A 139 2.40 -17.86 -9.44
C LYS A 139 1.13 -17.92 -8.58
N VAL A 140 0.78 -19.10 -8.06
CA VAL A 140 -0.39 -19.28 -7.20
C VAL A 140 -0.17 -18.60 -5.85
N HIS A 141 1.00 -18.82 -5.23
CA HIS A 141 1.35 -18.19 -3.96
C HIS A 141 1.42 -16.67 -4.07
N ARG A 142 2.01 -16.16 -5.16
CA ARG A 142 2.01 -14.72 -5.47
C ARG A 142 0.60 -14.17 -5.56
N LEU A 143 -0.26 -14.83 -6.34
CA LEU A 143 -1.64 -14.39 -6.52
C LEU A 143 -2.41 -14.39 -5.20
N GLN A 144 -2.26 -15.42 -4.35
CA GLN A 144 -2.89 -15.50 -3.04
C GLN A 144 -2.44 -14.35 -2.13
N LEU A 145 -1.12 -14.10 -2.07
CA LEU A 145 -0.53 -13.06 -1.25
C LEU A 145 -0.95 -11.67 -1.75
N THR A 146 -0.77 -11.38 -3.04
CA THR A 146 -1.15 -10.09 -3.66
C THR A 146 -2.65 -9.83 -3.53
N THR A 147 -3.50 -10.84 -3.74
CA THR A 147 -4.96 -10.68 -3.58
C THR A 147 -5.33 -10.37 -2.13
N THR A 148 -4.67 -10.99 -1.16
CA THR A 148 -4.94 -10.74 0.25
C THR A 148 -4.43 -9.38 0.69
N LEU A 149 -3.19 -9.02 0.30
CA LEU A 149 -2.62 -7.70 0.58
C LEU A 149 -3.47 -6.58 -0.05
N ARG A 150 -4.00 -6.78 -1.26
CA ARG A 150 -4.92 -5.83 -1.90
C ARG A 150 -6.23 -5.64 -1.14
N LYS A 151 -6.74 -6.68 -0.45
CA LYS A 151 -7.93 -6.56 0.42
C LYS A 151 -7.64 -5.80 1.71
N LEU A 152 -6.42 -5.92 2.23
CA LEU A 152 -5.95 -5.15 3.38
C LEU A 152 -5.67 -3.69 3.00
N TRP A 153 -5.21 -3.49 1.76
CA TRP A 153 -5.10 -2.17 1.19
C TRP A 153 -6.50 -1.58 1.06
N PRO A 154 -6.76 -0.38 1.58
CA PRO A 154 -7.99 0.31 1.28
C PRO A 154 -8.06 0.47 -0.24
N GLU A 155 -9.06 -0.14 -0.89
CA GLU A 155 -9.35 0.02 -2.32
C GLU A 155 -9.04 1.47 -2.74
N PRO A 156 -8.41 1.73 -3.90
CA PRO A 156 -8.13 3.10 -4.35
C PRO A 156 -9.39 4.00 -4.44
N HIS A 157 -10.59 3.41 -4.34
CA HIS A 157 -11.88 4.11 -4.23
C HIS A 157 -12.41 4.29 -2.79
N LYS A 158 -11.63 3.91 -1.77
CA LYS A 158 -11.95 4.03 -0.33
C LYS A 158 -10.76 4.48 0.53
N VAL A 159 -9.71 5.06 -0.06
CA VAL A 159 -8.83 5.98 0.69
C VAL A 159 -9.63 7.25 0.90
N ILE A 160 -10.52 7.23 1.89
CA ILE A 160 -11.08 8.43 2.45
C ILE A 160 -9.96 8.95 3.35
N PRO A 161 -9.24 10.04 2.99
CA PRO A 161 -8.26 10.60 3.89
C PRO A 161 -8.95 10.91 5.21
N LYS A 162 -8.35 10.46 6.33
CA LYS A 162 -8.84 10.71 7.70
C LYS A 162 -9.03 12.21 7.97
N ILE A 163 -8.43 13.07 7.15
CA ILE A 163 -8.74 14.49 7.04
C ILE A 163 -9.62 14.68 5.79
N ARG A 164 -10.95 14.59 5.94
CA ARG A 164 -11.87 14.91 4.84
C ARG A 164 -11.86 16.41 4.59
N LEU A 165 -11.29 16.87 3.49
CA LEU A 165 -11.45 18.26 3.09
C LEU A 165 -12.92 18.49 2.73
N ASP A 166 -13.50 19.57 3.25
CA ASP A 166 -14.88 19.89 2.94
C ASP A 166 -14.95 20.57 1.57
N PHE A 167 -13.98 21.44 1.28
CA PHE A 167 -13.88 22.16 0.01
C PHE A 167 -12.45 22.18 -0.54
N PHE A 168 -12.33 22.01 -1.85
CA PHE A 168 -11.17 22.40 -2.63
C PHE A 168 -11.55 23.58 -3.53
N ILE A 169 -10.77 24.67 -3.52
CA ILE A 169 -10.99 25.86 -4.34
C ILE A 169 -9.94 25.91 -5.46
N SER A 170 -10.41 25.80 -6.70
CA SER A 170 -9.62 25.96 -7.92
C SER A 170 -9.91 27.33 -8.53
N TYR A 171 -8.88 28.09 -8.84
CA TYR A 171 -8.98 29.48 -9.29
C TYR A 171 -7.76 29.89 -10.13
N ARG A 172 -7.93 30.87 -11.03
CA ARG A 172 -6.78 31.47 -11.71
C ARG A 172 -6.07 32.45 -10.78
N GLN A 173 -4.77 32.29 -10.60
CA GLN A 173 -3.96 33.15 -9.73
C GLN A 173 -4.09 34.64 -10.06
N ASP A 174 -3.94 35.01 -11.34
CA ASP A 174 -3.91 36.42 -11.76
C ASP A 174 -5.22 37.18 -11.49
N THR A 175 -6.38 36.53 -11.70
CA THR A 175 -7.68 37.22 -11.74
C THR A 175 -8.70 36.70 -10.72
N GLY A 176 -8.44 35.54 -10.11
CA GLY A 176 -9.37 34.86 -9.20
C GLY A 176 -8.88 34.74 -7.75
N ALA A 177 -7.63 35.12 -7.45
CA ALA A 177 -7.01 34.93 -6.13
C ALA A 177 -7.74 35.65 -4.99
N GLU A 178 -8.18 36.89 -5.24
CA GLU A 178 -8.90 37.68 -4.25
C GLU A 178 -10.21 36.99 -3.84
N LEU A 179 -11.04 36.63 -4.81
CA LEU A 179 -12.31 35.95 -4.59
C LEU A 179 -12.12 34.58 -3.94
N ALA A 180 -11.15 33.80 -4.39
CA ALA A 180 -10.82 32.49 -3.80
C ALA A 180 -10.43 32.61 -2.33
N SER A 181 -9.60 33.60 -1.99
CA SER A 181 -9.15 33.87 -0.63
C SER A 181 -10.30 34.32 0.27
N LEU A 182 -11.20 35.17 -0.23
CA LEU A 182 -12.41 35.60 0.47
C LEU A 182 -13.32 34.40 0.79
N ILE A 183 -13.63 33.58 -0.22
CA ILE A 183 -14.48 32.39 -0.03
C ILE A 183 -13.85 31.44 0.99
N LYS A 184 -12.54 31.20 0.88
CA LYS A 184 -11.81 30.36 1.84
C LYS A 184 -11.97 30.89 3.27
N MET A 185 -11.69 32.17 3.49
CA MET A 185 -11.80 32.81 4.80
C MET A 185 -13.21 32.67 5.39
N HIS A 186 -14.26 32.94 4.60
CA HIS A 186 -15.64 32.82 5.06
C HIS A 186 -16.04 31.36 5.43
N LEU A 187 -15.52 30.37 4.70
CA LEU A 187 -15.77 28.96 4.97
C LEU A 187 -15.00 28.46 6.21
N GLU A 188 -13.73 28.86 6.35
CA GLU A 188 -12.89 28.52 7.51
C GLU A 188 -13.44 29.13 8.81
N LEU A 189 -13.93 30.38 8.79
CA LEU A 189 -14.62 31.00 9.92
C LEU A 189 -15.85 30.23 10.39
N ARG A 190 -16.46 29.43 9.50
CA ARG A 190 -17.61 28.58 9.78
C ARG A 190 -17.23 27.14 10.14
N GLY A 191 -15.93 26.86 10.31
CA GLY A 191 -15.39 25.58 10.75
C GLY A 191 -15.18 24.55 9.63
N TYR A 192 -15.26 24.94 8.36
CA TYR A 192 -15.01 24.04 7.24
C TYR A 192 -13.52 23.94 6.92
N ARG A 193 -13.07 22.73 6.57
CA ARG A 193 -11.70 22.48 6.13
C ARG A 193 -11.59 22.77 4.64
N VAL A 194 -10.90 23.86 4.30
CA VAL A 194 -10.77 24.33 2.92
C VAL A 194 -9.32 24.30 2.49
N ARG A 195 -9.07 23.77 1.28
CA ARG A 195 -7.78 23.88 0.61
C ARG A 195 -7.97 24.70 -0.66
N MET A 196 -7.00 25.56 -0.94
CA MET A 196 -6.89 26.30 -2.18
C MET A 196 -5.44 26.17 -2.64
N ASP A 197 -5.23 26.30 -3.94
CA ASP A 197 -3.88 26.38 -4.50
C ASP A 197 -3.14 27.58 -3.85
N ILE A 198 -1.98 27.33 -3.28
CA ILE A 198 -1.09 28.38 -2.77
C ILE A 198 0.27 28.07 -3.38
N ASP A 199 0.75 28.98 -4.21
CA ASP A 199 2.03 28.83 -4.90
C ASP A 199 3.15 28.51 -3.92
N LYS A 200 3.70 27.31 -4.07
CA LYS A 200 5.14 27.14 -3.93
C LYS A 200 5.65 26.86 -5.32
N ASN A 201 6.44 27.79 -5.84
CA ASN A 201 7.03 27.74 -7.17
C ASN A 201 7.58 26.34 -7.52
N GLY A 202 7.10 25.76 -8.63
CA GLY A 202 7.99 25.10 -9.59
C GLY A 202 8.53 23.69 -9.30
N GLU A 203 7.92 22.88 -8.42
CA GLU A 203 8.35 21.48 -8.25
C GLU A 203 7.28 20.49 -8.75
N ARG A 204 7.71 19.51 -9.56
CA ARG A 204 6.86 18.45 -10.15
C ARG A 204 6.05 17.68 -9.09
N ASP A 205 6.54 17.60 -7.86
CA ASP A 205 5.87 16.96 -6.71
C ASP A 205 4.58 17.65 -6.26
N ILE A 206 4.40 18.93 -6.56
CA ILE A 206 3.25 19.71 -6.09
C ILE A 206 1.99 19.31 -6.86
N SER A 207 2.13 18.98 -8.14
CA SER A 207 1.00 18.60 -9.01
C SER A 207 0.27 17.36 -8.52
N GLU A 208 0.99 16.33 -8.05
CA GLU A 208 0.37 15.13 -7.48
C GLU A 208 -0.28 15.41 -6.12
N SER A 209 0.31 16.29 -5.31
CA SER A 209 -0.25 16.66 -4.01
C SER A 209 -1.58 17.42 -4.15
N LEU A 210 -1.69 18.31 -5.14
CA LEU A 210 -2.93 19.04 -5.44
C LEU A 210 -4.04 18.10 -5.93
N LEU A 211 -3.70 17.15 -6.81
CA LEU A 211 -4.66 16.15 -7.27
C LEU A 211 -5.13 15.24 -6.12
N ARG A 212 -4.26 14.91 -5.16
CA ARG A 212 -4.65 14.23 -3.92
C ARG A 212 -5.61 15.08 -3.08
N ASP A 213 -5.38 16.39 -2.96
CA ASP A 213 -6.28 17.31 -2.24
C ASP A 213 -7.66 17.40 -2.94
N VAL A 214 -7.69 17.43 -4.28
CA VAL A 214 -8.94 17.36 -5.06
C VAL A 214 -9.67 16.03 -4.81
N GLN A 215 -8.96 14.91 -4.80
CA GLN A 215 -9.52 13.60 -4.48
C GLN A 215 -10.02 13.51 -3.03
N ALA A 216 -9.35 14.17 -2.10
CA ALA A 216 -9.71 14.22 -0.69
C ALA A 216 -10.95 15.08 -0.40
N ALA A 217 -11.20 16.11 -1.22
CA ALA A 217 -12.30 17.04 -1.03
C ALA A 217 -13.66 16.45 -1.41
N ARG A 218 -14.69 16.85 -0.67
CA ARG A 218 -16.09 16.50 -0.97
C ARG A 218 -16.69 17.41 -2.04
N ASN A 219 -16.41 18.70 -1.90
CA ASN A 219 -16.93 19.74 -2.75
C ASN A 219 -15.77 20.40 -3.51
N PHE A 220 -15.97 20.65 -4.79
CA PHE A 220 -15.01 21.32 -5.66
C PHE A 220 -15.59 22.67 -6.07
N LEU A 221 -14.98 23.74 -5.56
CA LEU A 221 -15.33 25.12 -5.88
C LEU A 221 -14.47 25.60 -7.03
N LEU A 222 -15.10 25.96 -8.14
CA LEU A 222 -14.45 26.54 -9.30
C LEU A 222 -14.72 28.05 -9.34
N VAL A 223 -13.68 28.86 -9.17
CA VAL A 223 -13.77 30.32 -9.30
C VAL A 223 -13.56 30.70 -10.76
N ILE A 224 -14.56 31.35 -11.34
CA ILE A 224 -14.59 31.82 -12.72
C ILE A 224 -14.41 33.33 -12.73
N SER A 225 -13.22 33.78 -13.10
CA SER A 225 -12.82 35.19 -13.16
C SER A 225 -12.63 35.66 -14.62
N PRO A 226 -12.52 36.98 -14.88
CA PRO A 226 -12.17 37.50 -16.19
C PRO A 226 -10.88 36.86 -16.73
N ASP A 227 -10.78 36.76 -18.06
CA ASP A 227 -9.70 36.05 -18.77
C ASP A 227 -9.58 34.56 -18.42
N ASN A 228 -10.70 33.91 -18.11
CA ASN A 228 -10.72 32.52 -17.64
C ASN A 228 -10.04 31.57 -18.66
N PRO A 229 -9.07 30.72 -18.25
CA PRO A 229 -8.22 30.02 -19.20
C PRO A 229 -8.86 28.74 -19.77
N TYR A 230 -10.17 28.62 -19.65
CA TYR A 230 -10.92 27.47 -20.10
C TYR A 230 -11.65 27.73 -21.43
N SER A 231 -11.34 28.84 -22.11
CA SER A 231 -11.72 29.01 -23.51
C SER A 231 -11.04 27.95 -24.38
N LYS A 232 -11.65 27.61 -25.52
CA LYS A 232 -11.18 26.54 -26.44
C LYS A 232 -9.75 26.72 -26.95
N ASP A 233 -9.18 27.92 -26.79
CA ASP A 233 -7.89 28.33 -27.37
C ASP A 233 -6.69 28.10 -26.45
N ILE A 234 -6.89 27.54 -25.25
CA ILE A 234 -5.82 27.40 -24.26
C ILE A 234 -5.37 25.94 -24.16
N PRO A 235 -4.04 25.68 -24.17
CA PRO A 235 -3.51 24.32 -24.19
C PRO A 235 -4.06 23.49 -23.03
N SER A 236 -4.58 22.31 -23.39
CA SER A 236 -5.30 21.32 -22.56
C SER A 236 -4.49 20.70 -21.40
N HIS A 237 -3.41 21.36 -20.99
CA HIS A 237 -2.40 20.88 -20.05
C HIS A 237 -2.18 21.79 -18.83
N THR A 238 -2.93 22.89 -18.67
CA THR A 238 -2.82 23.72 -17.47
C THR A 238 -3.30 22.95 -16.23
N GLN A 239 -2.72 23.27 -15.06
CA GLN A 239 -3.04 22.61 -13.80
C GLN A 239 -4.54 22.68 -13.47
N LEU A 240 -5.16 23.82 -13.75
CA LEU A 240 -6.61 24.06 -13.65
C LEU A 240 -7.47 23.04 -14.43
N HIS A 241 -7.04 22.64 -15.63
CA HIS A 241 -7.74 21.61 -16.40
C HIS A 241 -7.57 20.21 -15.79
N LYS A 242 -6.39 19.92 -15.23
CA LYS A 242 -6.14 18.64 -14.55
C LYS A 242 -7.01 18.51 -13.32
N GLU A 243 -7.09 19.55 -12.49
CA GLU A 243 -7.94 19.59 -11.30
C GLU A 243 -9.42 19.40 -11.64
N LEU A 244 -9.93 20.17 -12.62
CA LEU A 244 -11.31 20.06 -13.04
C LEU A 244 -11.63 18.67 -13.61
N ARG A 245 -10.73 18.11 -14.44
CA ARG A 245 -10.89 16.75 -14.98
C ARG A 245 -10.92 15.72 -13.86
N THR A 246 -10.03 15.83 -12.87
CA THR A 246 -10.01 14.94 -11.70
C THR A 246 -11.27 15.08 -10.87
N ALA A 247 -11.79 16.28 -10.66
CA ALA A 247 -13.05 16.50 -9.96
C ALA A 247 -14.24 15.85 -10.69
N ILE A 248 -14.31 15.97 -12.01
CA ILE A 248 -15.35 15.35 -12.84
C ILE A 248 -15.25 13.82 -12.81
N GLN A 249 -14.05 13.27 -12.94
CA GLN A 249 -13.79 11.81 -12.90
C GLN A 249 -14.12 11.19 -11.55
N ASN A 250 -13.94 11.92 -10.45
CA ASN A 250 -14.25 11.47 -9.09
C ASN A 250 -15.66 11.90 -8.63
N GLU A 251 -16.52 12.35 -9.54
CA GLU A 251 -17.91 12.72 -9.27
C GLU A 251 -18.08 13.68 -8.08
N LYS A 252 -17.16 14.65 -7.96
CA LYS A 252 -17.22 15.67 -6.91
C LYS A 252 -18.44 16.58 -7.08
N ASN A 253 -18.91 17.17 -5.98
CA ASN A 253 -19.92 18.22 -6.04
C ASN A 253 -19.28 19.52 -6.55
N ILE A 254 -19.53 19.84 -7.82
CA ILE A 254 -18.95 21.03 -8.45
C ILE A 254 -19.86 22.24 -8.19
N VAL A 255 -19.27 23.31 -7.67
CA VAL A 255 -19.92 24.60 -7.45
C VAL A 255 -19.12 25.67 -8.20
N ALA A 256 -19.73 26.29 -9.20
CA ALA A 256 -19.13 27.36 -10.00
C ALA A 256 -19.47 28.72 -9.39
N VAL A 257 -18.44 29.49 -9.03
CA VAL A 257 -18.57 30.84 -8.48
C VAL A 257 -18.04 31.85 -9.48
N TYR A 258 -18.94 32.67 -10.02
CA TYR A 258 -18.63 33.66 -11.04
C TYR A 258 -18.27 35.00 -10.37
N HIS A 259 -17.13 35.55 -10.77
CA HIS A 259 -16.69 36.88 -10.36
C HIS A 259 -17.65 37.96 -10.90
N LYS A 260 -17.80 39.08 -10.18
CA LYS A 260 -18.72 40.17 -10.58
C LYS A 260 -18.42 40.76 -11.97
N ASP A 261 -17.13 40.80 -12.33
CA ASP A 261 -16.64 41.40 -13.57
C ASP A 261 -16.58 40.38 -14.72
N PHE A 262 -17.07 39.16 -14.51
CA PHE A 262 -17.08 38.12 -15.53
C PHE A 262 -18.32 38.25 -16.42
N GLU A 263 -18.10 38.50 -17.72
CA GLU A 263 -19.14 38.43 -18.74
C GLU A 263 -19.22 37.01 -19.32
N GLU A 264 -20.39 36.37 -19.19
CA GLU A 264 -20.60 35.00 -19.68
C GLU A 264 -20.56 34.96 -21.21
N THR A 265 -19.47 34.42 -21.76
CA THR A 265 -19.35 34.17 -23.21
C THR A 265 -19.73 32.74 -23.57
N ARG A 266 -20.17 32.50 -24.82
CA ARG A 266 -20.57 31.17 -25.32
C ARG A 266 -19.51 30.08 -25.13
N ASP A 267 -18.23 30.44 -25.08
CA ASP A 267 -17.13 29.48 -24.93
C ASP A 267 -16.95 28.94 -23.51
N THR A 268 -17.37 29.70 -22.48
CA THR A 268 -17.31 29.23 -21.09
C THR A 268 -18.39 28.19 -20.73
N LEU A 269 -19.44 28.08 -21.56
CA LEU A 269 -20.52 27.11 -21.40
C LEU A 269 -20.12 25.66 -21.76
N CYS A 270 -18.99 25.44 -22.44
CA CYS A 270 -18.58 24.12 -22.92
C CYS A 270 -17.73 23.28 -21.94
N LEU A 271 -17.39 23.82 -20.76
CA LEU A 271 -16.38 23.22 -19.89
C LEU A 271 -16.93 22.30 -18.81
N LEU A 272 -18.08 22.68 -18.29
CA LEU A 272 -18.79 21.88 -17.32
C LEU A 272 -19.74 20.98 -18.11
N PRO A 273 -19.76 19.68 -17.84
CA PRO A 273 -20.59 18.74 -18.59
C PRO A 273 -22.03 19.25 -18.60
N TYR A 274 -22.57 19.48 -19.81
CA TYR A 274 -23.92 20.00 -20.02
C TYR A 274 -24.98 19.13 -19.34
N ASP A 275 -24.67 17.85 -19.15
CA ASP A 275 -25.52 16.83 -18.56
C ASP A 275 -25.43 16.72 -17.03
N LYS A 276 -24.52 17.46 -16.35
CA LYS A 276 -24.43 17.45 -14.88
C LYS A 276 -24.99 18.74 -14.28
N GLN A 277 -25.89 18.60 -13.31
CA GLN A 277 -26.43 19.72 -12.55
C GLN A 277 -25.39 20.22 -11.53
N TYR A 278 -24.72 21.34 -11.83
CA TYR A 278 -23.83 22.03 -10.89
C TYR A 278 -24.47 23.32 -10.36
N LEU A 279 -24.13 23.70 -9.13
CA LEU A 279 -24.59 24.97 -8.59
C LEU A 279 -23.81 26.13 -9.21
N ARG A 280 -24.53 27.11 -9.73
CA ARG A 280 -23.97 28.40 -10.14
C ARG A 280 -24.25 29.46 -9.06
N VAL A 281 -23.21 30.20 -8.69
CA VAL A 281 -23.27 31.32 -7.75
C VAL A 281 -22.61 32.53 -8.39
N ASN A 282 -23.37 33.59 -8.63
CA ASN A 282 -22.80 34.87 -9.03
C ASN A 282 -22.38 35.62 -7.77
N TRP A 283 -21.10 35.99 -7.68
CA TRP A 283 -20.56 36.67 -6.52
C TRP A 283 -20.98 38.13 -6.51
N VAL A 284 -21.50 38.60 -5.38
CA VAL A 284 -21.88 40.00 -5.18
C VAL A 284 -21.22 40.50 -3.89
N HIS A 285 -20.37 41.52 -3.99
CA HIS A 285 -19.56 42.01 -2.86
C HIS A 285 -20.40 42.55 -1.69
N ASP A 286 -21.61 43.03 -1.92
CA ASP A 286 -22.48 43.52 -0.87
C ASP A 286 -23.24 42.38 -0.14
N TYR A 287 -23.28 41.18 -0.74
CA TYR A 287 -24.05 40.03 -0.25
C TYR A 287 -23.19 38.77 -0.07
N GLN A 288 -21.93 38.93 0.32
CA GLN A 288 -20.94 37.84 0.44
C GLN A 288 -21.44 36.70 1.33
N ASP A 289 -22.01 37.03 2.50
CA ASP A 289 -22.53 36.02 3.42
C ASP A 289 -23.70 35.21 2.82
N ALA A 290 -24.56 35.84 2.04
CA ALA A 290 -25.66 35.15 1.36
C ALA A 290 -25.14 34.22 0.26
N CYS A 291 -24.13 34.66 -0.51
CA CYS A 291 -23.45 33.82 -1.50
C CYS A 291 -22.82 32.59 -0.84
N VAL A 292 -22.10 32.76 0.28
CA VAL A 292 -21.47 31.66 1.02
C VAL A 292 -22.51 30.72 1.63
N GLN A 293 -23.59 31.24 2.22
CA GLN A 293 -24.68 30.41 2.73
C GLN A 293 -25.31 29.54 1.63
N ARG A 294 -25.44 30.08 0.41
CA ARG A 294 -25.93 29.32 -0.74
C ARG A 294 -24.99 28.19 -1.12
N ILE A 295 -23.67 28.42 -1.10
CA ILE A 295 -22.64 27.39 -1.33
C ILE A 295 -22.77 26.28 -0.28
N ILE A 296 -22.85 26.64 1.00
CA ILE A 296 -22.96 25.70 2.11
C ILE A 296 -24.26 24.87 2.01
N LYS A 297 -25.38 25.48 1.62
CA LYS A 297 -26.67 24.78 1.49
C LYS A 297 -26.61 23.64 0.47
N TYR A 298 -25.79 23.77 -0.57
CA TYR A 298 -25.66 22.80 -1.65
C TYR A 298 -24.47 21.86 -1.48
N MET A 299 -23.76 21.93 -0.36
CA MET A 299 -22.59 21.08 -0.12
C MET A 299 -22.98 19.62 0.17
N TYR A 300 -22.13 18.70 -0.24
CA TYR A 300 -22.19 17.30 0.20
C TYR A 300 -21.59 17.18 1.59
N LYS A 301 -22.31 16.51 2.49
CA LYS A 301 -21.99 16.42 3.93
C LYS A 301 -21.00 15.32 4.31
#